data_AF-A0A5B7GLM4-F1
#
_entry.id   AF-A0A5B7GLM4-F1
#
_cell.length_a   1.000
_cell.length_b   1.000
_cell.length_c   1.000
_cell.angle_alpha   90.00
_cell.angle_beta   90.00
_cell.angle_gamma   90.00
#
_symmetry.space_group_name_H-M   'P 1'
#
loop_
_entity.id
_entity.type
_entity.pdbx_description
1 polymer ?
#
loop_
_entity_poly.entity_id
_entity_poly.type
_entity_poly.pdbx_seq_one_letter_code
_entity_poly.pdbx_strand_id
1 'polypeptide(L)'
;MTKSGNIHSVSWCPNGQEFFVVYGTMPSKATMFNHKCEVVSEFGEGARNTVIVNPVGNIVLIGGFGNISPRYEVRSRKFPRFVSARWLNL
;
A
#
# COMPACT_ATOMS: atom_id res chain seq x y z
N MET A 1 -8.00 10.64 -13.15
CA MET A 1 -7.37 11.84 -12.56
C MET A 1 -6.55 11.44 -11.36
N THR A 2 -5.26 11.78 -11.35
CA THR A 2 -4.33 11.48 -10.25
C THR A 2 -4.69 12.33 -9.03
N LYS A 3 -4.79 11.72 -7.85
CA LYS A 3 -5.14 12.45 -6.61
C LYS A 3 -4.05 13.46 -6.28
N SER A 4 -4.42 14.71 -6.09
CA SER A 4 -3.50 15.78 -5.69
C SER A 4 -3.08 15.61 -4.23
N GLY A 5 -1.84 15.97 -3.91
CA GLY A 5 -1.29 15.91 -2.56
C GLY A 5 0.07 15.21 -2.51
N ASN A 6 0.57 15.04 -1.29
CA ASN A 6 1.93 14.54 -1.04
C ASN A 6 2.02 13.02 -1.28
N ILE A 7 3.24 12.55 -1.51
CA ILE A 7 3.57 11.12 -1.45
C ILE A 7 3.91 10.82 0.02
N HIS A 8 3.18 9.88 0.62
CA HIS A 8 3.39 9.48 2.02
C HIS A 8 4.43 8.37 2.14
N SER A 9 4.43 7.40 1.22
CA SER A 9 5.34 6.26 1.26
C SER A 9 5.47 5.60 -0.11
N VAL A 10 6.68 5.09 -0.39
CA VAL A 10 7.02 4.32 -1.60
C VAL A 10 7.77 3.07 -1.18
N SER A 11 7.42 1.92 -1.75
CA SER A 11 8.11 0.65 -1.50
C SER A 11 8.26 -0.15 -2.79
N TRP A 12 9.50 -0.50 -3.13
CA TRP A 12 9.82 -1.30 -4.29
C TRP A 12 9.62 -2.78 -4.01
N CYS A 13 9.15 -3.51 -5.02
CA CYS A 13 9.24 -4.96 -4.97
C CYS A 13 10.71 -5.38 -5.13
N PRO A 14 11.15 -6.45 -4.43
CA PRO A 14 12.52 -6.98 -4.54
C PRO A 14 12.92 -7.39 -5.96
N ASN A 15 11.96 -7.70 -6.83
CA ASN A 15 12.18 -8.03 -8.24
C ASN A 15 12.49 -6.80 -9.12
N GLY A 16 12.34 -5.57 -8.60
CA GLY A 16 12.54 -4.32 -9.33
C GLY A 16 11.54 -4.03 -10.45
N GLN A 17 10.51 -4.87 -10.65
CA GLN A 17 9.57 -4.71 -11.75
C GLN A 17 8.33 -3.89 -11.40
N GLU A 18 7.99 -3.83 -10.11
CA GLU A 18 6.85 -3.06 -9.61
C GLU A 18 7.19 -2.34 -8.31
N PHE A 19 6.46 -1.27 -8.05
CA PHE A 19 6.55 -0.52 -6.81
C PHE A 19 5.17 -0.03 -6.37
N PHE A 20 5.03 0.16 -5.08
CA PHE A 20 3.81 0.66 -4.46
C PHE A 20 4.01 2.10 -4.04
N VAL A 21 2.98 2.91 -4.22
CA VAL A 21 2.97 4.31 -3.81
C VAL A 21 1.69 4.60 -3.04
N VAL A 22 1.83 5.23 -1.88
CA VAL A 22 0.74 5.81 -1.11
C VAL A 22 0.81 7.33 -1.26
N TYR A 23 -0.21 7.96 -1.82
CA TYR A 23 -0.18 9.37 -2.19
C TYR A 23 -1.55 10.06 -2.12
N GLY A 24 -1.53 11.39 -2.14
CA GLY A 24 -2.70 12.24 -2.17
C GLY A 24 -3.11 12.76 -0.79
N THR A 25 -4.03 13.73 -0.81
CA THR A 25 -4.69 14.23 0.41
C THR A 25 -5.44 13.11 1.12
N MET A 26 -5.40 13.11 2.46
CA MET A 26 -6.07 12.08 3.25
C MET A 26 -7.60 12.13 3.05
N PRO A 27 -8.29 10.99 2.88
CA PRO A 27 -7.79 9.61 2.87
C PRO A 27 -6.92 9.31 1.64
N SER A 28 -5.70 8.82 1.84
CA SER A 28 -4.74 8.64 0.76
C SER A 28 -5.11 7.47 -0.17
N LYS A 29 -4.61 7.52 -1.40
CA LYS A 29 -4.73 6.44 -2.37
C LYS A 29 -3.48 5.58 -2.35
N ALA A 30 -3.65 4.26 -2.43
CA ALA A 30 -2.55 3.33 -2.63
C ALA A 30 -2.66 2.66 -4.00
N THR A 31 -1.57 2.67 -4.76
CA THR A 31 -1.52 2.15 -6.13
C THR A 31 -0.20 1.40 -6.35
N MET A 32 -0.27 0.29 -7.09
CA MET A 32 0.89 -0.45 -7.59
C MET A 32 1.16 -0.04 -9.04
N PHE A 33 2.40 0.34 -9.30
CA PHE A 33 2.90 0.70 -10.62
C PHE A 33 3.93 -0.31 -11.11
N ASN A 34 4.05 -0.47 -12.42
CA ASN A 34 5.16 -1.19 -13.03
C ASN A 34 6.39 -0.28 -13.22
N HIS A 35 7.50 -0.85 -13.66
CA HIS A 35 8.75 -0.12 -13.99
C HIS A 35 8.60 0.96 -15.08
N LYS A 36 7.49 0.97 -15.83
CA LYS A 36 7.13 2.01 -16.81
C LYS A 36 6.20 3.08 -16.24
N CYS A 37 5.95 3.06 -14.93
CA CYS A 37 5.01 3.94 -14.22
C CYS A 37 3.55 3.78 -14.66
N GLU A 38 3.17 2.63 -15.20
CA GLU A 38 1.78 2.30 -15.54
C GLU A 38 1.08 1.66 -14.34
N VAL A 39 -0.21 1.96 -14.16
CA VAL A 39 -1.01 1.43 -13.05
C VAL A 39 -1.30 -0.06 -13.28
N VAL A 40 -0.83 -0.90 -12.38
CA VAL A 40 -1.09 -2.36 -12.41
C VAL A 40 -2.28 -2.72 -11.52
N SER A 41 -2.40 -2.09 -10.35
CA SER A 41 -3.54 -2.34 -9.45
C SER A 41 -3.76 -1.17 -8.48
N GLU A 42 -5.02 -0.91 -8.14
CA GLU A 42 -5.40 0.11 -7.17
C GLU A 42 -6.01 -0.53 -5.91
N PHE A 43 -5.64 -0.05 -4.73
CA PHE A 43 -6.08 -0.59 -3.43
C PHE A 43 -7.19 0.25 -2.78
N GLY A 44 -7.76 1.19 -3.52
CA GLY A 44 -8.76 2.14 -3.02
C GLY A 44 -8.16 3.24 -2.12
N GLU A 45 -9.05 4.06 -1.57
CA GLU A 45 -8.71 5.14 -0.65
C GLU A 45 -8.87 4.68 0.80
N GLY A 46 -7.99 5.16 1.69
CA GLY A 46 -8.07 4.85 3.10
C GLY A 46 -7.18 5.72 3.96
N ALA A 47 -7.35 5.62 5.28
CA ALA A 47 -6.48 6.27 6.24
C ALA A 47 -5.13 5.54 6.32
N ARG A 48 -4.28 5.75 5.31
CA ARG A 48 -3.02 5.03 5.10
C ARG A 48 -1.89 6.02 4.83
N ASN A 49 -0.70 5.79 5.37
CA ASN A 49 0.49 6.58 5.06
C ASN A 49 1.73 5.71 4.84
N THR A 50 1.62 4.40 5.03
CA THR A 50 2.76 3.49 4.99
C THR A 50 2.48 2.31 4.07
N VAL A 51 3.46 1.96 3.25
CA VAL A 51 3.50 0.71 2.50
C VAL A 51 4.83 0.00 2.70
N ILE A 52 4.78 -1.31 2.96
CA ILE A 52 5.95 -2.16 3.15
C ILE A 52 5.75 -3.45 2.36
N VAL A 53 6.70 -3.76 1.49
CA VAL A 53 6.78 -5.04 0.79
C VAL A 53 7.75 -5.95 1.51
N ASN A 54 7.38 -7.23 1.68
CA ASN A 54 8.28 -8.19 2.30
C ASN A 54 9.49 -8.53 1.40
N PRO A 55 10.61 -9.03 1.94
CA PRO A 55 11.82 -9.33 1.16
C PRO A 55 11.63 -10.37 0.05
N VAL A 56 10.61 -11.22 0.14
CA VAL A 56 10.25 -12.20 -0.90
C VAL A 56 9.40 -11.56 -2.02
N GLY A 57 8.75 -10.42 -1.76
CA GLY A 57 7.94 -9.69 -2.75
C GLY A 57 6.53 -10.26 -2.97
N ASN A 58 6.08 -11.21 -2.16
CA ASN A 58 4.78 -11.85 -2.30
C ASN A 58 3.70 -11.29 -1.35
N ILE A 59 4.08 -10.49 -0.36
CA ILE A 59 3.17 -9.90 0.62
C ILE A 59 3.45 -8.39 0.70
N VAL A 60 2.37 -7.60 0.66
CA VAL A 60 2.42 -6.16 0.92
C VAL A 60 1.55 -5.83 2.12
N LEU A 61 2.06 -4.93 2.96
CA LEU A 61 1.37 -4.35 4.10
C LEU A 61 1.12 -2.88 3.79
N ILE A 62 -0.14 -2.47 3.84
CA ILE A 62 -0.56 -1.09 3.62
C ILE A 62 -1.39 -0.64 4.82
N GLY A 63 -1.08 0.49 5.42
CA GLY A 63 -1.84 0.95 6.58
C GLY A 63 -1.47 2.36 7.05
N GLY A 64 -2.07 2.74 8.18
CA GLY A 64 -1.75 3.95 8.91
C GLY A 64 -0.73 3.68 10.03
N PHE A 65 0.28 4.53 10.15
CA PHE A 65 1.26 4.54 11.23
C PHE A 65 1.29 5.93 11.89
N GLY A 66 1.64 5.99 13.18
CA GLY A 66 1.68 7.23 13.96
C GLY A 66 0.28 7.69 14.39
N ASN A 67 -0.09 8.93 14.02
CA ASN A 67 -1.36 9.56 14.41
C ASN A 67 -2.57 9.13 13.56
N ILE A 68 -2.41 8.13 12.70
CA ILE A 68 -3.46 7.61 11.82
C ILE A 68 -3.84 6.21 12.30
N SER A 69 -5.12 5.84 12.16
CA SER A 69 -5.66 4.55 12.61
C SER A 69 -4.71 3.38 12.26
N PRO A 70 -4.36 2.51 13.22
CA PRO A 70 -3.40 1.42 13.04
C PRO A 70 -4.02 0.22 12.30
N ARG A 71 -4.88 0.49 11.32
CA ARG A 71 -5.47 -0.56 10.48
C ARG A 71 -4.50 -0.88 9.37
N TYR A 72 -3.95 -2.09 9.43
CA TYR A 72 -3.11 -2.63 8.39
C TYR A 72 -3.89 -3.64 7.55
N GLU A 73 -3.74 -3.51 6.25
CA GLU A 73 -4.22 -4.45 5.27
C GLU A 73 -3.03 -5.24 4.74
N VAL A 74 -3.09 -6.55 4.94
CA VAL A 74 -2.11 -7.49 4.43
C VAL A 74 -2.67 -8.12 3.16
N ARG A 75 -1.92 -8.04 2.07
CA ARG A 75 -2.35 -8.58 0.78
C ARG A 75 -1.28 -9.47 0.18
N SER A 76 -1.72 -10.65 -0.28
CA SER A 76 -0.87 -11.52 -1.10
C SER A 76 -0.88 -11.07 -2.55
N ARG A 77 0.29 -11.09 -3.18
CA ARG A 77 0.46 -10.73 -4.60
C ARG A 77 0.01 -11.86 -5.55
N LYS A 78 0.11 -13.13 -5.12
CA LYS A 78 -0.32 -14.31 -5.91
C LYS A 78 -1.83 -14.53 -5.87
N PHE A 79 -2.50 -14.05 -4.81
CA PHE A 79 -3.94 -14.20 -4.63
C PHE A 79 -4.53 -12.86 -4.19
N PRO A 80 -5.40 -12.21 -4.99
CA PRO A 80 -6.00 -10.92 -4.64
C PRO A 80 -6.97 -10.98 -3.45
N ARG A 81 -7.01 -12.06 -2.68
CA ARG A 81 -7.89 -12.21 -1.50
C ARG A 81 -7.32 -11.43 -0.32
N PHE A 82 -8.18 -10.59 0.23
CA PHE A 82 -7.94 -9.78 1.42
C PHE A 82 -7.96 -10.66 2.68
N VAL A 83 -7.00 -10.46 3.58
CA VAL A 83 -7.10 -10.93 4.96
C VAL A 83 -6.94 -9.71 5.86
N SER A 84 -8.02 -9.27 6.47
CA SER A 84 -7.97 -8.19 7.46
C SER A 84 -7.40 -8.75 8.77
N ALA A 85 -6.22 -8.26 9.17
CA ALA A 85 -5.69 -8.54 10.50
C ALA A 85 -6.11 -7.41 11.44
N ARG A 86 -6.99 -7.71 12.41
CA ARG A 86 -7.34 -6.81 13.51
C ARG A 86 -6.44 -7.19 14.68
N TRP A 87 -5.48 -6.33 15.03
CA TRP A 87 -4.78 -6.48 16.31
C TRP A 87 -5.83 -6.30 17.42
N LEU A 88 -6.07 -7.36 18.18
CA LEU A 88 -6.87 -7.29 19.40
C LEU A 88 -6.01 -6.59 20.46
N ASN A 89 -6.60 -5.57 21.09
CA ASN A 89 -6.01 -4.82 22.19
C ASN A 89 -5.61 -5.79 23.32
N LEU A 90 -4.32 -5.77 23.68
CA LEU A 90 -3.90 -5.85 25.07
C LEU A 90 -3.60 -4.44 25.55
#